data_AF-A0A521ANE1-F1
#
_entry.id   AF-A0A521ANE1-F1
#
_cell.length_a   1.000
_cell.length_b   1.000
_cell.length_c   1.000
_cell.angle_alpha   90.00
_cell.angle_beta   90.00
_cell.angle_gamma   90.00
#
_symmetry.space_group_name_H-M   'P 1'
#
loop_
_entity.id
_entity.type
_entity.pdbx_description
1 polymer ?
#
loop_
_entity_poly.entity_id
_entity_poly.type
_entity_poly.pdbx_seq_one_letter_code
_entity_poly.pdbx_strand_id
1 'polypeptide(L)'
;MNKKNVFTITICICFIMQMISQEKQIINNTEKYKQFGLVWGLMKYQHSEVSNGKYNWDEKFVENFDKLESVTSQTNLNAFLLNFILSIPESKIKTNTDTDNLFAKNYDYKWIEQYSDNKELYASIK
;
A
#
# COMPACT_ATOMS: atom_id res chain seq x y z
N MET A 1 -13.18 43.23 22.42
CA MET A 1 -13.38 42.64 21.07
C MET A 1 -14.86 42.32 20.90
N ASN A 2 -15.50 42.75 19.81
CA ASN A 2 -16.95 42.56 19.63
C ASN A 2 -17.28 41.07 19.44
N LYS A 3 -18.38 40.56 20.04
CA LYS A 3 -18.77 39.14 19.96
C LYS A 3 -18.93 38.66 18.50
N LYS A 4 -19.37 39.55 17.60
CA LYS A 4 -19.43 39.30 16.15
C LYS A 4 -18.05 39.03 15.56
N ASN A 5 -17.03 39.81 15.95
CA ASN A 5 -15.67 39.65 15.46
C ASN A 5 -15.04 38.34 15.97
N VAL A 6 -15.33 37.94 17.21
CA VAL A 6 -14.88 36.64 17.75
C VAL A 6 -15.48 35.48 16.95
N PHE A 7 -16.79 35.53 16.68
CA PHE A 7 -17.48 34.48 15.92
C PHE A 7 -16.97 34.37 14.48
N THR A 8 -16.74 35.50 13.80
CA THR A 8 -16.17 35.52 12.45
C THR A 8 -14.75 34.93 12.43
N ILE A 9 -13.91 35.26 13.41
CA ILE A 9 -12.55 34.71 13.52
C ILE A 9 -12.58 33.19 13.71
N THR A 10 -13.46 32.68 14.58
CA THR A 10 -13.61 31.23 14.80
C THR A 10 -14.03 30.50 13.54
N ILE A 11 -14.97 31.07 12.77
CA ILE A 11 -15.39 30.48 11.49
C ILE A 11 -14.23 30.45 10.49
N CYS A 12 -13.48 31.53 10.35
CA CYS A 12 -12.31 31.57 9.46
C CYS A 12 -11.27 30.51 9.85
N ILE A 13 -11.01 30.32 11.14
CA ILE A 13 -10.07 29.30 11.63
C ILE A 13 -10.56 27.88 11.29
N CYS A 14 -11.85 27.59 11.46
CA CYS A 14 -12.42 26.30 11.08
C CYS A 14 -12.29 26.02 9.58
N PHE A 15 -12.51 27.03 8.73
CA PHE A 15 -12.32 26.90 7.28
C PHE A 15 -10.86 26.66 6.89
N ILE A 16 -9.91 27.35 7.54
CA ILE A 16 -8.48 27.16 7.29
C ILE A 16 -8.05 25.74 7.69
N MET A 17 -8.53 25.20 8.82
CA MET A 17 -8.21 23.84 9.24
C MET A 17 -8.74 22.76 8.29
N GLN A 18 -9.92 22.96 7.68
CA GLN A 18 -10.45 22.03 6.67
C GLN A 18 -9.60 22.00 5.40
N MET A 19 -9.02 23.13 4.99
CA MET A 19 -8.15 23.21 3.81
C MET A 19 -6.81 22.47 4.05
N ILE A 20 -6.25 22.57 5.26
CA ILE A 20 -4.99 21.90 5.61
C ILE A 20 -5.15 20.37 5.63
N SER A 21 -6.31 19.85 6.03
CA SER A 21 -6.59 18.40 6.01
C SER A 21 -6.69 17.80 4.61
N GLN A 22 -6.84 18.62 3.56
CA GLN A 22 -6.91 18.15 2.16
C GLN A 22 -5.55 18.11 1.45
N GLU A 23 -4.47 18.52 2.10
CA GLU A 23 -3.13 18.36 1.55
C GLU A 23 -2.76 16.87 1.60
N LYS A 24 -3.09 16.15 0.52
CA LYS A 24 -2.64 14.76 0.29
C LYS A 24 -1.12 14.78 0.39
N GLN A 25 -0.59 14.21 1.48
CA GLN A 25 0.85 14.14 1.67
C GLN A 25 1.50 13.47 0.46
N ILE A 26 2.44 14.18 -0.15
CA ILE A 26 3.30 13.63 -1.19
C ILE A 26 4.02 12.43 -0.56
N ILE A 27 3.87 11.26 -1.16
CA ILE A 27 4.50 10.06 -0.65
C ILE A 27 6.02 10.15 -0.84
N ASN A 28 6.77 9.82 0.20
CA ASN A 28 8.23 9.70 0.10
C ASN A 28 8.59 8.53 -0.84
N ASN A 29 9.54 8.75 -1.75
CA ASN A 29 10.05 7.71 -2.65
C ASN A 29 10.53 6.46 -1.90
N THR A 30 11.24 6.59 -0.78
CA THR A 30 11.69 5.43 0.00
C THR A 30 10.51 4.57 0.46
N GLU A 31 9.45 5.21 0.96
CA GLU A 31 8.27 4.49 1.43
C GLU A 31 7.47 3.89 0.26
N LYS A 32 7.36 4.62 -0.85
CA LYS A 32 6.72 4.13 -2.09
C LYS A 32 7.35 2.84 -2.60
N TYR A 33 8.68 2.83 -2.76
CA TYR A 33 9.39 1.66 -3.26
C TYR A 33 9.45 0.53 -2.24
N LYS A 34 9.52 0.85 -0.94
CA LYS A 34 9.43 -0.15 0.13
C LYS A 34 8.07 -0.86 0.10
N GLN A 35 6.95 -0.14 0.02
CA GLN A 35 5.62 -0.73 -0.04
C GLN A 35 5.44 -1.60 -1.29
N PHE A 36 5.93 -1.15 -2.45
CA PHE A 36 5.92 -1.98 -3.65
C PHE A 36 6.74 -3.26 -3.48
N GLY A 37 7.95 -3.17 -2.91
CA GLY A 37 8.80 -4.33 -2.63
C GLY A 37 8.14 -5.34 -1.67
N LEU A 38 7.43 -4.86 -0.64
CA LEU A 38 6.69 -5.71 0.29
C LEU A 38 5.56 -6.48 -0.41
N VAL A 39 4.74 -5.79 -1.21
CA VAL A 39 3.65 -6.43 -1.97
C VAL A 39 4.19 -7.39 -3.03
N TRP A 40 5.24 -6.99 -3.76
CA TRP A 40 5.90 -7.88 -4.71
C TRP A 40 6.43 -9.15 -4.05
N GLY A 41 7.09 -9.03 -2.89
CA GLY A 41 7.63 -10.15 -2.13
C GLY A 41 6.53 -11.07 -1.60
N LEU A 42 5.46 -10.48 -1.05
CA LEU A 42 4.28 -11.24 -0.62
C LEU A 42 3.75 -12.10 -1.77
N MET A 43 3.52 -11.51 -2.95
CA MET A 43 3.07 -12.24 -4.13
C MET A 43 4.08 -13.31 -4.58
N LYS A 44 5.38 -12.99 -4.58
CA LYS A 44 6.45 -13.91 -5.01
C LYS A 44 6.46 -15.20 -4.21
N TYR A 45 6.22 -15.12 -2.91
CA TYR A 45 6.36 -16.26 -2.01
C TYR A 45 5.04 -16.91 -1.63
N GLN A 46 3.95 -16.15 -1.55
CA GLN A 46 2.66 -16.63 -1.04
C GLN A 46 1.67 -17.01 -2.14
N HIS A 47 1.70 -16.35 -3.31
CA HIS A 47 0.81 -16.69 -4.42
C HIS A 47 1.29 -17.97 -5.12
N SER A 48 0.48 -19.03 -5.17
CA SER A 48 0.95 -20.36 -5.64
C SER A 48 1.49 -20.30 -7.05
N GLU A 49 0.81 -19.63 -7.97
CA GLU A 49 1.21 -19.60 -9.38
C GLU A 49 2.49 -18.80 -9.61
N VAL A 50 2.71 -17.74 -8.83
CA VAL A 50 3.91 -16.90 -8.94
C VAL A 50 5.10 -17.65 -8.36
N SER A 51 4.95 -18.18 -7.15
CA SER A 51 6.01 -18.93 -6.47
C SER A 51 6.38 -20.24 -7.16
N ASN A 52 5.49 -20.80 -7.99
CA ASN A 52 5.76 -21.96 -8.84
C ASN A 52 6.43 -21.59 -10.18
N GLY A 53 6.68 -20.30 -10.44
CA GLY A 53 7.39 -19.83 -11.63
C GLY A 53 6.53 -19.74 -12.89
N LYS A 54 5.19 -19.77 -12.79
CA LYS A 54 4.31 -19.62 -13.96
C LYS A 54 4.48 -18.26 -14.64
N TYR A 55 4.80 -17.24 -13.86
CA TYR A 55 5.02 -15.87 -14.33
C TYR A 55 6.48 -15.50 -14.13
N ASN A 56 7.06 -14.78 -15.09
CA ASN A 56 8.34 -14.11 -14.90
C ASN A 56 8.16 -12.92 -13.96
N TRP A 57 8.18 -13.19 -12.66
CA TRP A 57 7.83 -12.20 -11.64
C TRP A 57 8.87 -11.08 -11.48
N ASP A 58 10.11 -11.35 -11.87
CA ASP A 58 11.20 -10.38 -11.85
C ASP A 58 11.04 -9.39 -13.02
N GLU A 59 10.63 -9.86 -14.20
CA GLU A 59 10.25 -8.97 -15.31
C GLU A 59 9.03 -8.10 -14.95
N LYS A 60 8.01 -8.68 -14.31
CA LYS A 60 6.86 -7.92 -13.81
C LYS A 60 7.24 -6.86 -12.78
N PHE A 61 8.27 -7.10 -11.97
CA PHE A 61 8.81 -6.09 -11.06
C PHE A 61 9.38 -4.91 -11.84
N VAL A 62 10.31 -5.16 -12.77
CA VAL A 62 10.98 -4.11 -13.55
C VAL A 62 9.97 -3.29 -14.36
N GLU A 63 9.04 -3.94 -15.05
CA GLU A 63 7.97 -3.27 -15.83
C GLU A 63 7.12 -2.28 -15.00
N ASN A 64 6.95 -2.56 -13.71
CA ASN A 64 6.12 -1.76 -12.80
C ASN A 64 6.95 -0.79 -11.95
N PHE A 65 8.23 -1.08 -11.73
CA PHE A 65 9.14 -0.22 -10.99
C PHE A 65 9.25 1.15 -11.64
N ASP A 66 9.42 1.21 -12.97
CA ASP A 66 9.53 2.48 -13.69
C ASP A 66 8.21 3.29 -13.65
N LYS A 67 7.06 2.61 -13.64
CA LYS A 67 5.74 3.25 -13.58
C LYS A 67 5.50 3.95 -12.23
N LEU A 68 6.17 3.51 -11.15
CA LEU A 68 6.06 4.14 -9.83
C LEU A 68 6.61 5.56 -9.80
N GLU A 69 7.43 5.99 -10.76
CA GLU A 69 7.96 7.35 -10.81
C GLU A 69 6.82 8.38 -10.84
N SER A 70 5.78 8.11 -11.64
CA SER A 70 4.58 8.95 -11.77
C SER A 70 3.64 8.94 -10.56
N VAL A 71 3.85 8.04 -9.59
CA VAL A 71 2.99 7.88 -8.41
C VAL A 71 3.47 8.80 -7.30
N THR A 72 2.66 9.82 -6.98
CA THR A 72 3.03 10.91 -6.05
C THR A 72 2.21 10.94 -4.76
N SER A 73 1.16 10.13 -4.62
CA SER A 73 0.31 10.10 -3.42
C SER A 73 0.03 8.68 -2.95
N GLN A 74 -0.23 8.51 -1.65
CA GLN A 74 -0.59 7.21 -1.06
C GLN A 74 -1.86 6.63 -1.69
N THR A 75 -2.85 7.45 -2.05
CA THR A 75 -4.05 6.98 -2.75
C THR A 75 -3.72 6.36 -4.10
N ASN A 76 -2.87 7.02 -4.90
CA ASN A 76 -2.46 6.50 -6.20
C ASN A 76 -1.56 5.27 -6.05
N LEU A 77 -0.72 5.21 -5.02
CA LEU A 77 0.06 4.02 -4.71
C LEU A 77 -0.85 2.84 -4.34
N ASN A 78 -1.84 3.04 -3.47
CA ASN A 78 -2.76 1.97 -3.10
C ASN A 78 -3.50 1.40 -4.33
N ALA A 79 -3.96 2.26 -5.23
CA ALA A 79 -4.57 1.84 -6.50
C ALA A 79 -3.58 1.09 -7.40
N PHE A 80 -2.33 1.55 -7.47
CA PHE A 80 -1.26 0.89 -8.21
C PHE A 80 -0.99 -0.52 -7.67
N LEU A 81 -0.84 -0.66 -6.35
CA LEU A 81 -0.58 -1.94 -5.67
C LEU A 81 -1.73 -2.93 -5.88
N LEU A 82 -2.97 -2.45 -5.76
CA LEU A 82 -4.17 -3.27 -6.03
C LEU A 82 -4.17 -3.77 -7.48
N ASN A 83 -3.96 -2.89 -8.45
CA ASN A 83 -3.89 -3.27 -9.87
C ASN A 83 -2.74 -4.24 -10.15
N PHE A 84 -1.61 -4.08 -9.47
CA PHE A 84 -0.47 -5.00 -9.57
C PHE A 84 -0.85 -6.40 -9.08
N ILE A 85 -1.55 -6.52 -7.95
CA ILE A 85 -2.03 -7.80 -7.42
C ILE A 85 -3.06 -8.43 -8.36
N LEU A 86 -4.05 -7.66 -8.80
CA LEU A 86 -5.13 -8.12 -9.69
C LEU A 86 -4.69 -8.38 -11.14
N SER A 87 -3.43 -8.04 -11.49
CA SER A 87 -2.88 -8.32 -12.82
C SER A 87 -2.74 -9.81 -13.13
N ILE A 88 -2.82 -10.66 -12.09
CA ILE A 88 -2.85 -12.10 -12.21
C ILE A 88 -4.10 -12.67 -11.51
N PRO A 89 -4.67 -13.79 -11.99
CA PRO A 89 -5.80 -14.41 -11.33
C PRO A 89 -5.46 -14.87 -9.92
N GLU A 90 -6.42 -14.76 -9.00
CA GLU A 90 -6.31 -15.31 -7.66
C GLU A 90 -5.90 -16.79 -7.70
N SER A 91 -5.07 -17.18 -6.74
CA SER A 91 -4.63 -18.55 -6.59
C SER A 91 -4.59 -18.95 -5.12
N LYS A 92 -4.34 -20.24 -4.88
CA LYS A 92 -4.22 -20.75 -3.52
C LYS A 92 -3.01 -20.09 -2.85
N ILE A 93 -3.21 -19.59 -1.64
CA ILE A 93 -2.11 -19.14 -0.81
C ILE A 93 -1.35 -20.39 -0.34
N LYS A 94 -0.02 -20.39 -0.46
CA LYS A 94 0.81 -21.45 0.13
C LYS A 94 0.71 -21.37 1.65
N THR A 95 0.05 -22.36 2.27
CA THR A 95 0.09 -22.53 3.71
C THR A 95 1.45 -23.12 4.09
N ASN A 96 2.21 -22.43 4.95
CA ASN A 96 3.52 -22.88 5.41
C ASN A 96 3.50 -24.33 5.90
N THR A 97 4.47 -25.11 5.40
CA THR A 97 4.72 -26.49 5.84
C THR A 97 5.99 -26.63 6.67
N ASP A 98 6.76 -25.55 6.90
CA ASP A 98 8.03 -25.63 7.62
C ASP A 98 7.83 -25.60 9.14
N THR A 99 8.08 -26.76 9.76
CA THR A 99 7.96 -27.06 11.19
C THR A 99 9.07 -26.47 12.06
N ASP A 100 10.16 -25.96 11.49
CA ASP A 100 11.41 -25.74 12.24
C ASP A 100 11.69 -24.29 12.66
N ASN A 101 10.72 -23.37 12.53
CA ASN A 101 10.84 -21.95 12.92
C ASN A 101 12.01 -21.16 12.31
N LEU A 102 12.85 -21.76 11.46
CA LEU A 102 14.04 -21.15 10.87
C LEU A 102 13.72 -19.92 10.02
N PHE A 103 12.51 -19.88 9.44
CA PHE A 103 12.04 -18.75 8.62
C PHE A 103 10.95 -17.90 9.31
N ALA A 104 10.67 -18.14 10.60
CA ALA A 104 9.59 -17.45 11.35
C ALA A 104 9.69 -15.91 11.28
N LYS A 105 10.91 -15.36 11.26
CA LYS A 105 11.17 -13.91 11.21
C LYS A 105 10.75 -13.25 9.89
N ASN A 106 10.71 -14.00 8.79
CA ASN A 106 10.33 -13.47 7.48
C ASN A 106 8.80 -13.39 7.30
N TYR A 107 8.03 -13.88 8.28
CA TYR A 107 6.56 -13.81 8.31
C TYR A 107 6.04 -12.64 9.16
N ASP A 108 6.80 -11.55 9.29
CA ASP A 108 6.25 -10.33 9.89
C ASP A 108 5.33 -9.63 8.88
N TYR A 109 4.05 -9.90 9.01
CA TYR A 109 2.98 -9.30 8.20
C TYR A 109 2.31 -8.10 8.87
N LYS A 110 2.83 -7.59 9.99
CA LYS A 110 2.23 -6.44 10.69
C LYS A 110 2.13 -5.19 9.81
N TRP A 111 3.01 -5.06 8.81
CA TRP A 111 2.98 -3.96 7.84
C TRP A 111 1.69 -3.92 7.01
N ILE A 112 0.94 -5.03 6.89
CA ILE A 112 -0.33 -5.08 6.16
C ILE A 112 -1.39 -4.17 6.83
N GLU A 113 -1.33 -4.02 8.15
CA GLU A 113 -2.30 -3.23 8.90
C GLU A 113 -2.30 -1.73 8.53
N GLN A 114 -1.24 -1.24 7.88
CA GLN A 114 -1.18 0.13 7.35
C GLN A 114 -2.23 0.39 6.25
N TYR A 115 -2.77 -0.65 5.60
CA TYR A 115 -3.77 -0.53 4.54
C TYR A 115 -5.21 -0.71 5.04
N SER A 116 -5.44 -0.84 6.35
CA SER A 116 -6.76 -1.09 6.93
C SER A 116 -7.85 -0.10 6.49
N ASP A 117 -7.49 1.15 6.18
CA ASP A 117 -8.40 2.16 5.63
C ASP A 117 -8.78 1.93 4.15
N ASN A 118 -7.94 1.21 3.38
CA ASN A 118 -8.25 0.76 2.03
C ASN A 118 -8.69 -0.72 2.04
N LYS A 119 -10.00 -0.92 2.26
CA LYS A 119 -10.60 -2.25 2.43
C LYS A 119 -10.32 -3.23 1.28
N GLU A 120 -10.29 -2.73 0.05
CA GLU A 120 -10.08 -3.57 -1.13
C GLU A 120 -8.64 -4.08 -1.19
N LEU A 121 -7.66 -3.17 -1.13
CA LEU A 121 -6.26 -3.54 -1.10
C LEU A 121 -5.93 -4.42 0.11
N TYR A 122 -6.47 -4.08 1.28
CA TYR A 122 -6.26 -4.83 2.51
C TYR A 122 -6.78 -6.27 2.39
N ALA A 123 -7.95 -6.47 1.79
CA ALA A 123 -8.50 -7.81 1.55
C ALA A 123 -7.69 -8.61 0.52
N SER A 124 -7.04 -7.95 -0.44
CA SER A 124 -6.23 -8.64 -1.45
C SER A 124 -4.86 -9.11 -0.95
N ILE A 125 -4.34 -8.52 0.13
CA ILE A 125 -3.01 -8.85 0.69
C ILE A 125 -3.08 -9.69 1.98
N LYS A 126 -4.26 -9.81 2.60
CA LYS A 126 -4.47 -10.53 3.86
C LYS A 126 -5.13 -11.88 3.62
#